data_AF-A0A9X6U6A3-F1
#
_entry.id   AF-A0A9X6U6A3-F1
#
_cell.length_a   1.000
_cell.length_b   1.000
_cell.length_c   1.000
_cell.angle_alpha   90.00
_cell.angle_beta   90.00
_cell.angle_gamma   90.00
#
_symmetry.space_group_name_H-M   'P 1'
#
loop_
_entity.id
_entity.type
_entity.pdbx_description
1 polymer ?
#
loop_
_entity_poly.entity_id
_entity_poly.type
_entity_poly.pdbx_seq_one_letter_code
_entity_poly.pdbx_strand_id
1 'polypeptide(L)'
;MYDLSDVDVVERSKYDMSFKYFLHMAPEEHVIELSSLTKFRKLCLDDIAILDMLINKTVELAIEHKIIKSTSIIVDSTHTKSRYNQKSPKDILMDRSKKLRK
;
A
#
# COMPACT_ATOMS: atom_id res chain seq x y z
N MET A 1 18.92 2.25 -2.82
CA MET A 1 17.54 1.70 -2.90
C MET A 1 17.18 1.67 -4.37
N TYR A 2 16.87 0.50 -4.94
CA TYR A 2 16.81 0.29 -6.39
C TYR A 2 15.63 1.03 -7.03
N ASP A 3 15.86 1.68 -8.17
CA ASP A 3 14.82 2.36 -8.97
C ASP A 3 14.27 1.36 -10.00
N LEU A 4 13.48 0.39 -9.51
CA LEU A 4 12.92 -0.70 -10.33
C LEU A 4 11.44 -0.48 -10.59
N SER A 5 11.01 -0.75 -11.82
CA SER A 5 9.58 -0.77 -12.14
C SER A 5 8.90 -1.97 -11.49
N ASP A 6 7.58 -1.91 -11.30
CA ASP A 6 6.79 -3.04 -10.79
C ASP A 6 6.99 -4.31 -11.65
N VAL A 7 7.31 -4.13 -12.94
CA VAL A 7 7.65 -5.22 -13.86
C VAL A 7 8.97 -5.88 -13.48
N ASP A 8 10.00 -5.07 -13.27
CA ASP A 8 11.33 -5.55 -12.93
C ASP A 8 11.36 -6.20 -11.53
N VAL A 9 10.53 -5.70 -10.61
CA VAL A 9 10.36 -6.28 -9.26
C VAL A 9 9.73 -7.66 -9.33
N VAL A 10 8.69 -7.85 -10.16
CA VAL A 10 8.02 -9.15 -10.34
C VAL A 10 8.92 -10.14 -11.08
N GLU A 11 9.69 -9.69 -12.07
CA GLU A 11 10.64 -10.55 -12.76
C GLU A 11 11.77 -11.01 -11.85
N ARG A 12 12.35 -10.11 -11.05
CA ARG A 12 13.41 -10.46 -10.09
C ARG A 12 12.93 -11.35 -8.97
N SER A 13 11.74 -11.14 -8.43
CA SER A 13 11.22 -11.96 -7.32
C SER A 13 10.91 -13.40 -7.72
N LYS A 14 10.88 -13.74 -9.02
CA LYS A 14 10.82 -15.14 -9.48
C LYS A 14 12.09 -15.92 -9.12
N TYR A 15 13.23 -15.24 -9.06
CA TYR A 15 14.55 -15.88 -8.94
C TYR A 15 15.33 -15.43 -7.70
N ASP A 16 15.07 -14.22 -7.21
CA ASP A 16 15.77 -13.62 -6.08
C ASP A 16 14.98 -13.75 -4.77
N MET A 17 15.52 -14.57 -3.88
CA MET A 17 14.96 -14.84 -2.55
C MET A 17 14.91 -13.61 -1.65
N SER A 18 15.82 -12.64 -1.85
CA SER A 18 15.84 -11.41 -1.05
C SER A 18 14.62 -10.54 -1.32
N PHE A 19 14.12 -10.54 -2.57
CA PHE A 19 12.90 -9.82 -2.94
C PHE A 19 11.65 -10.50 -2.39
N LYS A 20 11.57 -11.84 -2.38
CA LYS A 20 10.46 -12.56 -1.73
C LYS A 20 10.39 -12.27 -0.24
N TYR A 21 11.54 -12.31 0.44
CA TYR A 21 11.64 -11.96 1.86
C TYR A 21 11.17 -10.53 2.13
N PHE A 22 11.63 -9.56 1.33
CA PHE A 22 11.21 -8.16 1.48
C PHE A 22 9.71 -7.96 1.22
N LEU A 23 9.14 -8.68 0.25
CA LEU A 23 7.72 -8.66 -0.07
C LEU A 23 6.86 -9.51 0.87
N HIS A 24 7.46 -10.11 1.92
CA HIS A 24 6.78 -11.01 2.86
C HIS A 24 6.09 -12.21 2.18
N MET A 25 6.65 -12.69 1.07
CA MET A 25 6.18 -13.88 0.35
C MET A 25 6.94 -15.11 0.80
N ALA A 26 6.28 -16.27 0.81
CA ALA A 26 6.99 -17.53 1.05
C ALA A 26 7.90 -17.88 -0.14
N PRO A 27 9.00 -18.63 0.08
CA PRO A 27 9.92 -19.07 -0.99
C PRO A 27 9.23 -19.78 -2.15
N GLU A 28 8.20 -20.56 -1.82
CA GLU A 28 7.46 -21.44 -2.72
C GLU A 28 6.29 -20.72 -3.39
N GLU A 29 5.94 -19.53 -2.91
CA GLU A 29 4.77 -18.79 -3.38
C GLU A 29 5.02 -18.17 -4.76
N HIS A 30 4.01 -18.27 -5.62
CA HIS A 30 4.04 -17.67 -6.95
C HIS A 30 3.92 -16.16 -6.85
N VAL A 31 4.76 -15.46 -7.63
CA VAL A 31 4.76 -14.00 -7.66
C VAL A 31 3.45 -13.49 -8.25
N ILE A 32 2.81 -12.56 -7.54
CA ILE A 32 1.54 -11.93 -7.93
C ILE A 32 1.64 -11.34 -9.35
N GLU A 33 0.57 -11.49 -10.12
CA GLU A 33 0.44 -10.90 -11.46
C GLU A 33 0.72 -9.39 -11.46
N LEU A 34 1.49 -8.94 -12.47
CA LEU A 34 1.98 -7.57 -12.65
C LEU A 34 0.87 -6.52 -12.57
N SER A 35 -0.27 -6.87 -13.16
CA SER A 35 -1.46 -6.01 -13.19
C SER A 35 -2.09 -5.83 -11.81
N SER A 36 -2.00 -6.83 -10.94
CA SER A 36 -2.57 -6.80 -9.60
C SER A 36 -1.74 -5.94 -8.66
N LEU A 37 -0.40 -6.06 -8.69
CA LEU A 37 0.49 -5.22 -7.89
C LEU A 37 0.35 -3.73 -8.25
N THR A 38 0.26 -3.43 -9.55
CA THR A 38 0.03 -2.08 -10.07
C THR A 38 -1.34 -1.55 -9.66
N LYS A 39 -2.39 -2.41 -9.67
CA LYS A 39 -3.74 -2.04 -9.22
C LYS A 39 -3.78 -1.74 -7.74
N PHE A 40 -3.19 -2.57 -6.88
CA PHE A 40 -3.11 -2.29 -5.44
C PHE A 40 -2.33 -1.01 -5.11
N ARG A 41 -1.31 -0.67 -5.91
CA ARG A 41 -0.52 0.57 -5.72
C ARG A 41 -1.19 1.82 -6.27
N LYS A 42 -1.97 1.72 -7.36
CA LYS A 42 -2.59 2.87 -8.04
C LYS A 42 -4.04 3.13 -7.64
N LEU A 43 -4.81 2.08 -7.37
CA LEU A 43 -6.19 2.18 -6.90
C LEU A 43 -6.16 2.14 -5.38
N CYS A 44 -6.13 3.33 -4.76
CA CYS A 44 -6.70 3.42 -3.43
C CYS A 44 -8.15 2.95 -3.52
N LEU A 45 -8.61 2.16 -2.55
CA LEU A 45 -10.04 1.87 -2.43
C LEU A 45 -10.75 3.22 -2.21
N ASP A 46 -11.46 3.70 -3.22
CA ASP A 46 -12.30 4.90 -3.11
C ASP A 46 -13.50 4.65 -2.18
N ASP A 47 -13.81 3.38 -1.94
CA ASP A 47 -14.99 2.94 -1.21
C ASP A 47 -14.70 2.86 0.30
N ILE A 48 -14.97 3.98 0.98
CA ILE A 48 -14.84 4.15 2.43
C ILE A 48 -15.67 3.09 3.19
N ALA A 49 -16.77 2.61 2.59
CA ALA A 49 -17.66 1.63 3.20
C ALA A 49 -16.97 0.28 3.46
N ILE A 50 -16.03 -0.13 2.60
CA ILE A 50 -15.27 -1.37 2.76
C ILE A 50 -14.29 -1.25 3.93
N LEU A 51 -13.67 -0.07 4.10
CA LEU A 51 -12.76 0.18 5.21
C LEU A 51 -13.49 0.10 6.55
N ASP A 52 -14.68 0.70 6.65
CA ASP A 52 -15.52 0.62 7.84
C ASP A 52 -15.93 -0.83 8.16
N MET A 53 -16.26 -1.62 7.13
CA MET A 53 -16.59 -3.04 7.32
C MET A 53 -15.40 -3.84 7.85
N LEU A 54 -14.20 -3.61 7.33
CA LEU A 54 -12.97 -4.29 7.76
C LEU A 54 -12.57 -3.89 9.18
N ILE A 55 -12.69 -2.60 9.52
CA ILE A 55 -12.44 -2.12 10.89
C ILE A 55 -13.41 -2.78 11.87
N ASN A 56 -14.71 -2.82 11.54
CA ASN A 56 -15.72 -3.44 12.39
C ASN A 56 -15.44 -4.94 12.62
N LYS A 57 -15.11 -5.68 11.56
CA LYS A 57 -14.76 -7.11 11.67
C LYS A 57 -13.50 -7.35 12.49
N THR A 58 -12.50 -6.47 12.35
CA THR A 58 -11.25 -6.57 13.11
C THR A 58 -11.48 -6.31 14.61
N VAL A 59 -12.33 -5.34 14.95
CA VAL A 59 -12.71 -5.05 16.35
C VAL A 59 -13.51 -6.21 16.93
N GLU A 60 -14.46 -6.78 16.18
CA GLU A 60 -15.25 -7.93 16.60
C GLU A 60 -14.36 -9.14 16.96
N LEU A 61 -13.43 -9.50 16.08
CA LEU A 61 -12.46 -10.58 16.33
C LEU A 61 -11.54 -10.28 17.52
N ALA A 62 -11.11 -9.02 17.67
CA ALA A 62 -10.24 -8.63 18.77
C ALA A 62 -10.95 -8.66 20.14
N ILE A 63 -12.27 -8.46 20.18
CA ILE A 63 -13.11 -8.69 21.37
C ILE A 63 -13.25 -10.18 21.66
N GLU A 64 -13.54 -11.01 20.64
CA GLU A 64 -13.70 -12.46 20.78
C GLU A 64 -12.43 -13.11 21.35
N HIS A 65 -11.27 -12.74 20.82
CA HIS A 65 -9.97 -13.23 21.29
C HIS A 65 -9.47 -12.55 22.57
N LYS A 66 -10.25 -11.66 23.19
CA LYS A 66 -9.90 -10.89 24.41
C LYS A 66 -8.55 -10.16 24.30
N ILE A 67 -8.18 -9.74 23.09
CA ILE A 67 -6.94 -9.01 22.82
C ILE A 67 -7.08 -7.58 23.34
N ILE A 68 -8.25 -6.98 23.14
CA ILE A 68 -8.58 -5.65 23.65
C ILE A 68 -9.07 -5.81 25.11
N LYS A 69 -8.25 -5.33 26.05
CA LYS A 69 -8.58 -5.32 27.49
C LYS A 69 -9.10 -3.97 27.99
N SER A 70 -9.00 -2.92 27.17
CA SER A 70 -9.27 -1.52 27.54
C SER A 70 -10.19 -0.83 26.52
N THR A 71 -10.84 0.24 26.96
CA THR A 71 -11.85 1.00 26.19
C THR A 71 -11.32 1.81 25.01
N SER A 72 -10.00 2.02 24.88
CA SER A 72 -9.40 2.75 23.75
C SER A 72 -8.46 1.88 22.92
N ILE A 73 -8.55 2.02 21.59
CA ILE A 73 -7.67 1.39 20.61
C ILE A 73 -6.98 2.53 19.86
N ILE A 74 -5.64 2.56 19.89
CA ILE A 74 -4.85 3.48 19.07
C ILE A 74 -4.59 2.77 17.75
N VAL A 75 -5.30 3.18 16.70
CA VAL A 75 -5.07 2.68 15.34
C VAL A 75 -3.96 3.52 14.73
N ASP A 76 -2.76 2.94 14.58
CA ASP A 76 -1.65 3.60 13.91
C ASP A 76 -1.94 3.74 12.41
N SER A 77 -2.12 4.98 11.96
CA SER A 77 -2.47 5.34 10.58
C SER A 77 -1.25 5.82 9.79
N THR A 78 -0.09 5.20 10.02
CA THR A 78 1.19 5.50 9.34
C THR A 78 1.14 5.33 7.82
N HIS A 79 0.04 4.83 7.24
CA HIS A 79 -0.23 4.84 5.80
C HIS A 79 -1.33 5.81 5.35
N THR A 80 -1.62 6.86 6.11
CA THR A 80 -2.28 8.04 5.53
C THR A 80 -1.21 8.81 4.76
N LYS A 81 -0.97 8.47 3.48
CA LYS A 81 -0.14 9.31 2.61
C LYS A 81 -0.77 10.71 2.57
N SER A 82 -0.20 11.63 3.35
CA SER A 82 -0.51 13.04 3.37
C SER A 82 -0.58 13.58 1.94
N ARG A 83 -1.64 14.32 1.59
CA ARG A 83 -1.70 15.10 0.33
C ARG A 83 -0.54 16.09 0.18
N TYR A 84 0.18 16.38 1.26
CA TYR A 84 1.36 17.23 1.33
C TYR A 84 2.60 16.37 1.62
N ASN A 85 3.10 15.67 0.61
CA ASN A 85 4.51 15.32 0.57
C ASN A 85 5.30 16.53 0.05
N GLN A 86 6.53 16.74 0.52
CA GLN A 86 7.42 17.73 -0.07
C GLN A 86 7.65 17.34 -1.54
N LYS A 87 7.04 18.08 -2.46
CA LYS A 87 7.25 17.93 -3.89
C LYS A 87 8.58 18.57 -4.26
N SER A 88 9.34 17.93 -5.13
CA SER A 88 10.54 18.57 -5.66
C SER A 88 10.13 19.81 -6.49
N PRO A 89 11.00 20.84 -6.59
CA PRO A 89 10.71 22.02 -7.42
C PRO A 89 10.32 21.67 -8.86
N LYS A 90 10.88 20.57 -9.40
CA LYS A 90 10.57 20.05 -10.74
C LYS A 90 9.13 19.54 -10.85
N ASP A 91 8.64 18.82 -9.83
CA ASP A 91 7.28 18.26 -9.84
C ASP A 91 6.22 19.37 -9.73
N ILE A 92 6.51 20.43 -8.96
CA ILE A 92 5.65 21.62 -8.86
C ILE A 92 5.55 22.33 -10.22
N LEU A 93 6.67 22.47 -10.95
CA LEU A 93 6.68 23.08 -12.27
C LEU A 93 5.91 22.24 -13.31
N MET A 94 6.04 20.91 -13.25
CA MET A 94 5.28 20.01 -14.13
C MET A 94 3.77 20.06 -13.87
N ASP A 95 3.33 20.06 -12.62
CA ASP A 95 1.91 20.17 -12.27
C ASP A 95 1.30 21.50 -12.74
N ARG A 96 2.03 22.61 -12.59
CA ARG A 96 1.59 23.93 -13.08
C ARG A 96 1.51 23.98 -14.61
N SER A 97 2.49 23.41 -15.31
CA SER A 97 2.48 23.31 -16.78
C SER A 97 1.29 22.50 -17.29
N LYS A 98 0.92 21.41 -16.61
CA LYS A 98 -0.25 20.59 -16.97
C LYS A 98 -1.57 21.34 -16.78
N LYS A 99 -1.71 22.14 -15.72
CA LYS A 99 -2.92 22.95 -15.48
C LYS A 99 -3.14 24.05 -16.53
N LEU A 100 -2.05 24.63 -17.05
CA LEU A 100 -2.09 25.69 -18.07
C LEU A 100 -2.34 25.18 -19.50
N ARG A 101 -2.30 23.86 -19.72
CA ARG A 101 -2.61 23.23 -21.01
C ARG A 101 -4.09 22.93 -21.22
N LYS A 102 -4.93 23.26 -20.24
CA LYS A 102 -6.38 23.42 -20.42
C LYS A 102 -6.67 24.90 -20.57
#